data_AF-A0A0V0XIQ9-F1
#
_entry.id   AF-A0A0V0XIQ9-F1
#
_cell.length_a   1.000
_cell.length_b   1.000
_cell.length_c   1.000
_cell.angle_alpha   90.00
_cell.angle_beta   90.00
_cell.angle_gamma   90.00
#
_symmetry.space_group_name_H-M   'P 1'
#
loop_
_entity.id
_entity.type
_entity.pdbx_description
1 polymer ?
#
loop_
_entity_poly.entity_id
_entity_poly.type
_entity_poly.pdbx_seq_one_letter_code
_entity_poly.pdbx_strand_id
1 'polypeptide(L)'
;MKRRVGGLEEFTIEILHYQRRSLHIALAISGWITEDHLNSFKTPWRCLNVSNEQYCLRYESKYLLEFGKAIDYIFSVALSCAIQHGLMETALAGVMSAIVWPVSLLGVASVIDNPWNVCIRRSQEAGEQLSQILLSRKHGHRPVTLLGFSLGARKSGNFAGIVQNAILLGTPVGCSPCEWKKISQVVGGCIINGYCRSDWLLKFLYRTMNLQYSVAGLEPIENVSPRIQNRDLSLIVKSHSDYMNKLPEILNFVGIPVNMSYINQ
;
A
#
# COMPACT_ATOMS: atom_id res chain seq x y z
N MET A 1 -2.91 -26.95 5.04
CA MET A 1 -1.52 -27.41 4.79
C MET A 1 -0.69 -26.20 4.38
N LYS A 2 0.13 -25.63 5.29
CA LYS A 2 0.97 -24.44 5.01
C LYS A 2 2.07 -24.85 4.04
N ARG A 3 1.94 -24.51 2.76
CA ARG A 3 2.97 -24.76 1.76
C ARG A 3 4.02 -23.67 1.91
N ARG A 4 5.17 -23.98 2.51
CA ARG A 4 6.34 -23.10 2.50
C ARG A 4 6.79 -22.96 1.04
N VAL A 5 6.50 -21.81 0.43
CA VAL A 5 7.03 -21.44 -0.88
C VAL A 5 8.08 -20.37 -0.57
N GLY A 6 9.35 -20.67 -0.84
CA GLY A 6 10.49 -19.80 -0.50
C GLY A 6 10.63 -19.42 0.98
N GLY A 7 11.27 -18.28 1.26
CA GLY A 7 11.55 -17.77 2.62
C GLY A 7 10.34 -17.22 3.40
N LEU A 8 9.14 -17.24 2.79
CA LEU A 8 7.90 -16.75 3.41
C LEU A 8 7.21 -17.84 4.22
N GLU A 9 6.65 -17.46 5.37
CA GLU A 9 5.87 -18.33 6.25
C GLU A 9 4.45 -18.53 5.74
N GLU A 10 3.92 -17.53 5.03
CA GLU A 10 2.58 -17.55 4.44
C GLU A 10 2.58 -16.83 3.09
N PHE A 11 2.10 -17.52 2.05
CA PHE A 11 1.89 -16.96 0.72
C PHE A 11 0.76 -17.73 0.01
N THR A 12 -0.37 -17.08 -0.21
CA THR A 12 -1.55 -17.67 -0.86
C THR A 12 -2.23 -16.66 -1.77
N ILE A 13 -2.51 -17.05 -3.02
CA ILE A 13 -3.37 -16.29 -3.92
C ILE A 13 -4.80 -16.78 -3.73
N GLU A 14 -5.67 -15.91 -3.24
CA GLU A 14 -7.07 -16.22 -2.94
C GLU A 14 -7.99 -15.60 -3.99
N ILE A 15 -9.13 -16.24 -4.24
CA ILE A 15 -10.17 -15.65 -5.09
C ILE A 15 -10.77 -14.45 -4.34
N LEU A 16 -10.74 -13.29 -5.00
CA LEU A 16 -11.44 -12.08 -4.58
C LEU A 16 -12.83 -12.06 -5.20
N HIS A 17 -12.90 -12.20 -6.53
CA HIS A 17 -14.14 -12.27 -7.29
C HIS A 17 -13.93 -13.14 -8.53
N TYR A 18 -14.82 -14.09 -8.77
CA TYR A 18 -14.80 -14.93 -9.95
C TYR A 18 -16.23 -15.13 -10.46
N GLN A 19 -16.56 -14.50 -11.58
CA GLN A 19 -17.85 -14.69 -12.24
C GLN A 19 -17.71 -15.60 -13.47
N ARG A 20 -16.69 -15.35 -14.29
CA ARG A 20 -16.35 -16.16 -15.47
C ARG A 20 -14.88 -15.98 -15.82
N ARG A 21 -14.33 -16.93 -16.58
CA ARG A 21 -12.97 -16.83 -17.11
C ARG A 21 -12.82 -15.55 -17.93
N SER A 22 -11.83 -14.75 -17.60
CA SER A 22 -11.56 -13.47 -18.27
C SER A 22 -10.33 -13.54 -19.17
N LEU A 23 -10.22 -12.61 -20.12
CA LEU A 23 -9.05 -12.46 -20.98
C LEU A 23 -7.85 -11.83 -20.25
N HIS A 24 -8.12 -11.12 -19.15
CA HIS A 24 -7.14 -10.49 -18.26
C HIS A 24 -7.47 -10.77 -16.80
N ILE A 25 -6.48 -10.67 -15.92
CA ILE A 25 -6.64 -10.96 -14.48
C ILE A 25 -6.29 -9.71 -13.68
N ALA A 26 -7.03 -9.46 -12.59
CA ALA A 26 -6.64 -8.48 -11.59
C ALA A 26 -6.07 -9.19 -10.35
N LEU A 27 -4.96 -8.70 -9.82
CA LEU A 27 -4.39 -9.17 -8.56
C LEU A 27 -4.20 -7.99 -7.61
N ALA A 28 -4.94 -8.03 -6.51
CA ALA A 28 -4.99 -6.99 -5.50
C ALA A 28 -4.15 -7.36 -4.26
N ILE A 29 -3.43 -6.39 -3.71
CA ILE A 29 -2.42 -6.64 -2.68
C ILE A 29 -2.49 -5.54 -1.61
N SER A 30 -2.94 -5.91 -0.42
CA SER A 30 -2.97 -5.01 0.74
C SER A 30 -1.60 -4.89 1.39
N GLY A 31 -1.24 -3.68 1.83
CA GLY A 31 0.04 -3.41 2.50
C GLY A 31 0.04 -3.53 4.03
N TRP A 32 -1.14 -3.66 4.63
CA TRP A 32 -1.33 -4.01 6.03
C TRP A 32 -2.75 -4.54 6.21
N ILE A 33 -3.03 -5.10 7.38
CA ILE A 33 -4.37 -5.47 7.82
C ILE A 33 -4.57 -5.03 9.27
N THR A 34 -5.79 -4.71 9.67
CA THR A 34 -6.12 -4.27 11.04
C THR A 34 -6.77 -5.36 11.88
N GLU A 35 -7.42 -6.33 11.22
CA GLU A 35 -8.16 -7.40 11.88
C GLU A 35 -7.58 -8.78 11.52
N ASP A 36 -7.59 -9.71 12.48
CA ASP A 36 -7.25 -11.12 12.25
C ASP A 36 -8.48 -11.90 11.79
N HIS A 37 -8.99 -11.56 10.62
CA HIS A 37 -10.16 -12.19 10.03
C HIS A 37 -9.83 -12.85 8.69
N LEU A 38 -10.57 -13.91 8.35
CA LEU A 38 -10.41 -14.64 7.09
C LEU A 38 -10.55 -13.74 5.86
N ASN A 39 -11.28 -12.63 5.97
CA ASN A 39 -11.52 -11.70 4.86
C ASN A 39 -10.69 -10.41 4.91
N SER A 40 -9.79 -10.20 5.88
CA SER A 40 -9.10 -8.92 6.06
C SER A 40 -8.35 -8.44 4.81
N PHE A 41 -7.76 -9.37 4.04
CA PHE A 41 -7.11 -9.04 2.77
C PHE A 41 -8.09 -8.72 1.65
N LYS A 42 -9.30 -9.31 1.68
CA LYS A 42 -10.30 -9.17 0.61
C LYS A 42 -11.18 -7.93 0.81
N THR A 43 -11.50 -7.59 2.05
CA THR A 43 -12.45 -6.53 2.41
C THR A 43 -12.15 -5.20 1.71
N PRO A 44 -10.90 -4.67 1.72
CA PRO A 44 -10.61 -3.40 1.04
C PRO A 44 -10.96 -3.43 -0.45
N TRP A 45 -10.75 -4.58 -1.09
CA TRP A 45 -10.87 -4.75 -2.54
C TRP A 45 -12.24 -5.25 -3.00
N ARG A 46 -13.23 -5.38 -2.11
CA ARG A 46 -14.59 -5.87 -2.50
C ARG A 46 -15.25 -5.03 -3.58
N CYS A 47 -14.95 -3.72 -3.60
CA CYS A 47 -15.46 -2.80 -4.60
C CYS A 47 -14.78 -2.96 -5.98
N LEU A 48 -13.66 -3.67 -6.10
CA LEU A 48 -12.88 -3.72 -7.33
C LEU A 48 -13.68 -4.39 -8.47
N ASN A 49 -13.75 -3.75 -9.64
CA ASN A 49 -14.47 -4.26 -10.80
C ASN A 49 -13.63 -4.20 -12.10
N VAL A 50 -12.34 -4.54 -12.01
CA VAL A 50 -11.41 -4.44 -13.15
C VAL A 50 -11.53 -5.62 -14.10
N SER A 51 -11.86 -6.81 -13.58
CA SER A 51 -11.98 -8.05 -14.36
C SER A 51 -13.07 -8.95 -13.76
N ASN A 52 -13.61 -9.86 -14.58
CA ASN A 52 -14.49 -10.94 -14.10
C ASN A 52 -13.72 -12.02 -13.31
N GLU A 53 -12.38 -11.95 -13.31
CA GLU A 53 -11.47 -12.85 -12.64
C GLU A 53 -10.43 -12.04 -11.86
N GLN A 54 -10.63 -11.97 -10.54
CA GLN A 54 -9.87 -11.13 -9.62
C GLN A 54 -9.41 -11.96 -8.43
N TYR A 55 -8.16 -11.74 -8.04
CA TYR A 55 -7.52 -12.43 -6.93
C TYR A 55 -6.97 -11.42 -5.93
N CYS A 56 -6.77 -11.88 -4.71
CA CYS A 56 -6.08 -11.15 -3.67
C CYS A 56 -4.89 -11.97 -3.16
N LEU A 57 -3.76 -11.31 -2.93
CA LEU A 57 -2.60 -11.95 -2.31
C LEU A 57 -2.70 -11.85 -0.78
N ARG A 58 -2.77 -13.00 -0.11
CA ARG A 58 -2.49 -13.13 1.32
C ARG A 58 -1.03 -13.52 1.50
N TYR A 59 -0.31 -12.73 2.29
CA TYR A 59 1.06 -13.05 2.66
C TYR A 59 1.35 -12.53 4.06
N GLU A 60 2.13 -13.28 4.82
CA GLU A 60 2.72 -12.83 6.09
C GLU A 60 1.72 -12.13 7.03
N SER A 61 0.49 -12.67 7.16
CA SER A 61 -0.63 -12.03 7.87
C SER A 61 -0.26 -11.62 9.29
N LYS A 62 0.53 -12.46 9.98
CA LYS A 62 1.02 -12.17 11.33
C LYS A 62 1.76 -10.83 11.39
N TYR A 63 2.72 -10.63 10.49
CA TYR A 63 3.54 -9.43 10.47
C TYR A 63 2.74 -8.21 9.98
N LEU A 64 1.92 -8.39 8.94
CA LEU A 64 1.06 -7.30 8.42
C LEU A 64 0.01 -6.84 9.43
N LEU A 65 -0.50 -7.75 10.27
CA LEU A 65 -1.41 -7.43 11.36
C LEU A 65 -0.70 -6.70 12.50
N GLU A 66 0.48 -7.17 12.90
CA GLU A 66 1.31 -6.50 13.91
C GLU A 66 1.64 -5.08 13.47
N PHE A 67 2.00 -4.90 12.19
CA PHE A 67 2.23 -3.59 11.60
C PHE A 67 0.97 -2.72 11.58
N GLY A 68 -0.19 -3.26 11.18
CA GLY A 68 -1.46 -2.52 11.23
C GLY A 68 -1.83 -2.05 12.64
N LYS A 69 -1.65 -2.90 13.65
CA LYS A 69 -1.86 -2.54 15.07
C LYS A 69 -0.89 -1.46 15.54
N ALA A 70 0.37 -1.51 15.10
CA ALA A 70 1.36 -0.49 15.41
C ALA A 70 0.99 0.87 14.78
N ILE A 71 0.48 0.86 13.55
CA ILE A 71 -0.06 2.06 12.90
C ILE A 71 -1.21 2.64 13.72
N ASP A 72 -2.21 1.82 14.09
CA ASP A 72 -3.38 2.27 14.85
C ASP A 72 -2.98 2.84 16.22
N TYR A 73 -2.00 2.22 16.89
CA TYR A 73 -1.44 2.74 18.13
C TYR A 73 -0.81 4.12 17.97
N ILE A 74 0.03 4.32 16.96
CA ILE A 74 0.63 5.64 16.66
C ILE A 74 -0.45 6.68 16.37
N PHE A 75 -1.50 6.31 15.62
CA PHE A 75 -2.64 7.20 15.37
C PHE A 75 -3.35 7.58 16.67
N SER A 76 -3.60 6.63 17.57
CA SER A 76 -4.23 6.91 18.86
C SER A 76 -3.43 7.89 19.72
N VAL A 77 -2.09 7.78 19.68
CA VAL A 77 -1.18 8.69 20.40
C VAL A 77 -1.20 10.07 19.76
N ALA A 78 -1.13 10.15 18.43
CA ALA A 78 -1.22 11.41 17.70
C ALA A 78 -2.55 12.13 17.98
N LEU A 79 -3.66 11.40 18.00
CA LEU A 79 -4.98 11.93 18.32
C LEU A 79 -5.06 12.42 19.77
N SER A 80 -4.52 11.65 20.72
CA SER A 80 -4.48 12.04 22.14
C SER A 80 -3.66 13.31 22.34
N CYS A 81 -2.51 13.41 21.68
CA CYS A 81 -1.72 14.64 21.68
C CYS A 81 -2.51 15.80 21.09
N ALA A 82 -3.14 15.65 19.92
CA ALA A 82 -3.91 16.71 19.27
C ALA A 82 -5.07 17.23 20.16
N ILE A 83 -5.78 16.33 20.86
CA ILE A 83 -6.84 16.70 21.81
C ILE A 83 -6.26 17.50 22.98
N GLN A 84 -5.15 17.04 23.57
CA GLN A 84 -4.48 17.78 24.65
C GLN A 84 -4.04 19.17 24.21
N HIS A 85 -3.53 19.31 22.98
CA HIS A 85 -3.13 20.61 22.44
C HIS A 85 -4.32 21.55 22.27
N GLY A 86 -5.43 21.07 21.69
CA GLY A 86 -6.63 21.88 21.48
C GLY A 86 -7.36 22.29 22.77
N LEU A 87 -7.16 21.56 23.87
CA LEU A 87 -7.70 21.90 25.18
C LEU A 87 -6.83 22.89 25.97
N MET A 88 -5.56 23.05 25.59
CA MET A 88 -4.57 23.82 26.34
C MET A 88 -4.25 25.19 25.71
N GLU A 89 -5.23 25.85 25.08
CA GLU A 89 -5.14 27.20 24.48
C GLU A 89 -4.79 28.32 25.50
N THR A 90 -3.61 28.23 26.13
CA THR A 90 -2.96 29.26 26.93
C THR A 90 -1.54 29.41 26.41
N ALA A 91 -1.05 30.64 26.28
CA ALA A 91 0.20 30.94 25.56
C ALA A 91 1.45 30.19 26.08
N LEU A 92 1.51 29.88 27.38
CA LEU A 92 2.60 29.10 27.98
C LEU A 92 2.51 27.60 27.64
N ALA A 93 1.30 27.07 27.54
CA ALA A 93 1.07 25.69 27.14
C ALA A 93 1.35 25.46 25.65
N GLY A 94 1.17 26.48 24.79
CA GLY A 94 1.50 26.39 23.36
C GLY A 94 2.98 26.11 23.06
N VAL A 95 3.90 26.64 23.87
CA VAL A 95 5.35 26.38 23.71
C VAL A 95 5.73 24.98 24.22
N MET A 96 5.17 24.56 25.36
CA MET A 96 5.38 23.21 25.89
C MET A 96 4.75 22.15 24.97
N SER A 97 3.58 22.42 24.43
CA SER A 97 2.86 21.51 23.53
C SER A 97 3.64 21.27 22.23
N ALA A 98 4.24 22.31 21.65
CA ALA A 98 5.07 22.20 20.44
C ALA A 98 6.22 21.18 20.54
N ILE A 99 6.70 20.88 21.76
CA ILE A 99 7.77 19.90 22.03
C ILE A 99 7.18 18.54 22.48
N VAL A 100 5.99 18.51 23.08
CA VAL A 100 5.38 17.27 23.58
C VAL A 100 4.99 16.35 22.43
N TRP A 101 4.31 16.86 21.39
CA TRP A 101 3.83 15.97 20.31
C TRP A 101 4.97 15.27 19.52
N PRO A 102 6.11 15.90 19.16
CA PRO A 102 7.20 15.20 18.50
C PRO A 102 7.86 14.17 19.41
N VAL A 103 8.04 14.46 20.70
CA VAL A 103 8.67 13.54 21.65
C VAL A 103 7.81 12.31 21.90
N SER A 104 6.50 12.49 22.11
CA SER A 104 5.55 11.38 22.27
C SER A 104 5.53 10.48 21.03
N LEU A 105 5.52 11.07 19.82
CA LEU A 105 5.57 10.31 18.57
C LEU A 105 6.91 9.59 18.37
N LEU A 106 8.04 10.22 18.70
CA LEU A 106 9.36 9.58 18.66
C LEU A 106 9.46 8.38 19.60
N GLY A 107 8.85 8.46 20.80
CA GLY A 107 8.80 7.35 21.74
C GLY A 107 8.10 6.12 21.15
N VAL A 108 7.01 6.32 20.40
CA VAL A 108 6.26 5.22 19.75
C VAL A 108 6.79 4.84 18.37
N ALA A 109 7.67 5.65 17.76
CA ALA A 109 8.37 5.28 16.53
C ALA A 109 9.20 4.01 16.73
N SER A 110 9.83 3.86 17.90
CA SER A 110 10.59 2.64 18.25
C SER A 110 9.75 1.36 18.22
N VAL A 111 8.43 1.47 18.48
CA VAL A 111 7.48 0.35 18.46
C VAL A 111 7.18 -0.12 17.03
N ILE A 112 7.16 0.79 16.07
CA ILE A 112 6.85 0.46 14.66
C ILE A 112 8.11 0.14 13.85
N ASP A 113 9.30 0.55 14.30
CA ASP A 113 10.56 0.33 13.58
C ASP A 113 10.80 -1.13 13.19
N ASN A 114 10.63 -2.05 14.15
CA ASN A 114 10.81 -3.47 13.89
C ASN A 114 9.71 -4.05 12.99
N PRO A 115 8.39 -3.91 13.31
CA PRO A 115 7.32 -4.37 12.43
C PRO A 115 7.40 -3.82 10.99
N TRP A 116 7.74 -2.54 10.84
CA TRP A 116 7.90 -1.88 9.54
C TRP A 116 9.02 -2.52 8.71
N ASN A 117 10.23 -2.62 9.28
CA ASN A 117 11.37 -3.18 8.55
C ASN A 117 11.15 -4.66 8.20
N VAL A 118 10.52 -5.43 9.09
CA VAL A 118 10.12 -6.81 8.80
C VAL A 118 9.13 -6.84 7.65
N CYS A 119 8.08 -6.01 7.67
CA CYS A 119 7.07 -6.00 6.62
C CYS A 119 7.61 -5.48 5.27
N ILE A 120 8.58 -4.56 5.26
CA ILE A 120 9.29 -4.17 4.04
C ILE A 120 9.98 -5.38 3.41
N ARG A 121 10.80 -6.09 4.18
CA ARG A 121 11.56 -7.25 3.69
C ARG A 121 10.61 -8.36 3.22
N ARG A 122 9.60 -8.68 4.03
CA ARG A 122 8.58 -9.68 3.69
C ARG A 122 7.78 -9.32 2.45
N SER A 123 7.45 -8.04 2.25
CA SER A 123 6.73 -7.58 1.05
C SER A 123 7.58 -7.66 -0.21
N GLN A 124 8.89 -7.43 -0.10
CA GLN A 124 9.84 -7.64 -1.20
C GLN A 124 9.96 -9.12 -1.58
N GLU A 125 10.14 -10.00 -0.59
CA GLU A 125 10.16 -11.46 -0.77
C GLU A 125 8.85 -11.95 -1.43
N ALA A 126 7.71 -11.42 -0.98
CA ALA A 126 6.40 -11.72 -1.59
C ALA A 126 6.28 -11.21 -3.02
N GLY A 127 6.85 -10.04 -3.35
CA GLY A 127 6.93 -9.56 -4.72
C GLY A 127 7.73 -10.51 -5.61
N GLU A 128 8.88 -10.98 -5.13
CA GLU A 128 9.76 -11.84 -5.90
C GLU A 128 9.13 -13.21 -6.15
N GLN A 129 8.54 -13.81 -5.14
CA GLN A 129 7.78 -15.06 -5.30
C GLN A 129 6.58 -14.90 -6.23
N LEU A 130 5.84 -13.79 -6.09
CA LEU A 130 4.74 -13.49 -7.00
C LEU A 130 5.24 -13.41 -8.45
N SER A 131 6.38 -12.75 -8.67
CA SER A 131 6.98 -12.65 -10.00
C SER A 131 7.29 -14.01 -10.61
N GLN A 132 7.85 -14.94 -9.83
CA GLN A 132 8.12 -16.31 -10.27
C GLN A 132 6.85 -17.09 -10.62
N ILE A 133 5.79 -16.94 -9.82
CA ILE A 133 4.50 -17.57 -10.10
C ILE A 133 3.89 -17.01 -11.39
N LEU A 134 3.96 -15.69 -11.59
CA LEU A 134 3.45 -15.08 -12.80
C LEU A 134 4.27 -15.52 -14.03
N LEU A 135 5.61 -15.56 -13.93
CA LEU A 135 6.51 -16.04 -14.97
C LEU A 135 6.29 -17.51 -15.34
N SER A 136 5.82 -18.34 -14.40
CA SER A 136 5.45 -19.73 -14.70
C SER A 136 4.22 -19.86 -15.62
N ARG A 137 3.51 -18.76 -15.91
CA ARG A 137 2.35 -18.71 -16.82
C ARG A 137 1.27 -19.76 -16.55
N LYS A 138 1.11 -20.22 -15.30
CA LYS A 138 -0.01 -21.12 -14.91
C LYS A 138 -1.39 -20.54 -15.22
N HIS A 139 -1.48 -19.21 -15.25
CA HIS A 139 -2.68 -18.47 -15.61
C HIS A 139 -2.82 -18.24 -17.13
N GLY A 140 -1.92 -18.80 -17.95
CA GLY A 140 -1.80 -18.56 -19.39
C GLY A 140 -1.00 -17.30 -19.73
N HIS A 141 -1.04 -16.88 -20.99
CA HIS A 141 -0.43 -15.62 -21.48
C HIS A 141 -1.33 -14.40 -21.26
N ARG A 142 -2.23 -14.45 -20.28
CA ARG A 142 -3.20 -13.39 -20.03
C ARG A 142 -2.52 -12.21 -19.33
N PRO A 143 -2.76 -10.96 -19.78
CA PRO A 143 -2.24 -9.78 -19.10
C PRO A 143 -2.76 -9.68 -17.66
N VAL A 144 -1.89 -9.22 -16.78
CA VAL A 144 -2.20 -9.04 -15.35
C VAL A 144 -2.23 -7.55 -15.01
N THR A 145 -3.28 -7.11 -14.34
CA THR A 145 -3.32 -5.80 -13.67
C THR A 145 -2.99 -6.00 -12.20
N LEU A 146 -1.91 -5.37 -11.73
CA LEU A 146 -1.50 -5.38 -10.33
C LEU A 146 -2.06 -4.15 -9.63
N LEU A 147 -2.70 -4.34 -8.49
CA LEU A 147 -3.15 -3.25 -7.63
C LEU A 147 -2.58 -3.46 -6.24
N GLY A 148 -2.03 -2.41 -5.65
CA GLY A 148 -1.60 -2.46 -4.27
C GLY A 148 -1.60 -1.09 -3.62
N PHE A 149 -1.74 -1.10 -2.30
CA PHE A 149 -1.51 0.09 -1.48
C PHE A 149 -0.40 -0.18 -0.47
N SER A 150 0.36 0.87 -0.14
CA SER A 150 1.48 0.85 0.80
C SER A 150 2.46 -0.28 0.56
N LEU A 151 2.80 -1.09 1.57
CA LEU A 151 3.74 -2.21 1.43
C LEU A 151 3.28 -3.26 0.39
N GLY A 152 1.98 -3.32 0.09
CA GLY A 152 1.42 -4.16 -0.96
C GLY A 152 1.71 -3.63 -2.36
N ALA A 153 1.92 -2.32 -2.50
CA ALA A 153 2.40 -1.68 -3.73
C ALA A 153 3.92 -1.83 -3.92
N ARG A 154 4.66 -2.12 -2.84
CA ARG A 154 6.09 -2.40 -2.91
C ARG A 154 6.31 -3.80 -3.49
N LYS A 155 6.52 -3.88 -4.80
CA LYS A 155 6.82 -5.13 -5.48
C LYS A 155 8.19 -5.07 -6.13
N SER A 156 9.09 -5.90 -5.64
CA SER A 156 10.33 -6.29 -6.29
C SER A 156 10.10 -7.57 -7.10
N GLY A 157 10.81 -7.75 -8.20
CA GLY A 157 10.74 -8.95 -9.01
C GLY A 157 10.68 -8.66 -10.51
N ASN A 158 10.91 -9.70 -11.31
CA ASN A 158 10.86 -9.59 -12.75
C ASN A 158 9.45 -9.90 -13.27
N PHE A 159 8.76 -8.87 -13.74
CA PHE A 159 7.39 -8.98 -14.27
C PHE A 159 7.32 -8.84 -15.80
N ALA A 160 8.45 -8.95 -16.49
CA ALA A 160 8.58 -8.66 -17.90
C ALA A 160 7.58 -9.46 -18.76
N GLY A 161 6.80 -8.74 -19.58
CA GLY A 161 5.87 -9.32 -20.54
C GLY A 161 4.60 -9.91 -19.94
N ILE A 162 4.28 -9.63 -18.66
CA ILE A 162 3.08 -10.16 -17.98
C ILE A 162 2.18 -9.04 -17.49
N VAL A 163 2.77 -8.06 -16.83
CA VAL A 163 2.02 -6.98 -16.19
C VAL A 163 1.63 -5.96 -17.25
N GLN A 164 0.33 -5.82 -17.46
CA GLN A 164 -0.24 -4.81 -18.34
C GLN A 164 -0.33 -3.47 -17.62
N ASN A 165 -0.97 -3.42 -16.45
CA ASN A 165 -1.12 -2.18 -15.68
C ASN A 165 -0.70 -2.40 -14.23
N ALA A 166 -0.15 -1.36 -13.61
CA ALA A 166 0.20 -1.36 -12.19
C ALA A 166 -0.40 -0.13 -11.52
N ILE A 167 -1.22 -0.33 -10.48
CA ILE A 167 -1.83 0.73 -9.68
C ILE A 167 -1.22 0.67 -8.29
N LEU A 168 -0.39 1.67 -7.98
CA LEU A 168 0.45 1.73 -6.80
C LEU A 168 0.02 2.95 -5.98
N LEU A 169 -0.56 2.70 -4.80
CA LEU A 169 -1.15 3.74 -3.95
C LEU A 169 -0.33 3.90 -2.67
N GLY A 170 0.11 5.10 -2.32
CA GLY A 170 0.81 5.37 -1.05
C GLY A 170 2.11 4.59 -0.88
N THR A 171 2.82 4.35 -1.99
CA THR A 171 3.92 3.38 -2.06
C THR A 171 5.15 3.84 -1.26
N PRO A 172 5.60 3.08 -0.24
CA PRO A 172 6.81 3.37 0.51
C PRO A 172 8.04 2.87 -0.26
N VAL A 173 8.36 3.54 -1.37
CA VAL A 173 9.54 3.30 -2.22
C VAL A 173 10.07 4.67 -2.67
N GLY A 174 11.39 4.82 -2.79
CA GLY A 174 11.98 6.07 -3.26
C GLY A 174 11.61 6.42 -4.69
N CYS A 175 11.74 7.70 -5.03
CA CYS A 175 11.52 8.21 -6.38
C CYS A 175 12.74 8.06 -7.32
N SER A 176 13.63 7.08 -7.09
CA SER A 176 14.85 6.92 -7.88
C SER A 176 14.54 6.74 -9.38
N PRO A 177 14.94 7.69 -10.26
CA PRO A 177 14.60 7.62 -11.69
C PRO A 177 15.09 6.33 -12.36
N CYS A 178 16.26 5.84 -11.95
CA CYS A 178 16.86 4.61 -12.47
C CYS A 178 16.02 3.37 -12.15
N GLU A 179 15.46 3.29 -10.94
CA GLU A 179 14.62 2.16 -10.52
C GLU A 179 13.26 2.20 -11.22
N TRP A 180 12.61 3.37 -11.23
CA TRP A 180 11.33 3.55 -11.91
C TRP A 180 11.42 3.36 -13.42
N LYS A 181 12.57 3.69 -14.04
CA LYS A 181 12.80 3.40 -15.46
C LYS A 181 12.76 1.90 -15.73
N LYS A 182 13.43 1.08 -14.90
CA LYS A 182 13.40 -0.39 -15.00
C LYS A 182 11.98 -0.92 -14.82
N ILE A 183 11.24 -0.41 -13.83
CA ILE A 183 9.83 -0.80 -13.61
C ILE A 183 8.96 -0.44 -14.84
N SER A 184 9.16 0.74 -15.42
CA SER A 184 8.40 1.18 -16.59
C SER A 184 8.65 0.35 -17.86
N GLN A 185 9.80 -0.31 -17.95
CA GLN A 185 10.15 -1.20 -19.06
C GLN A 185 9.45 -2.55 -18.97
N VAL A 186 9.18 -3.05 -17.75
CA VAL A 186 8.51 -4.34 -17.56
C VAL A 186 6.99 -4.26 -17.66
N VAL A 187 6.39 -3.09 -17.41
CA VAL A 187 4.95 -2.85 -17.52
C VAL A 187 4.59 -2.46 -18.95
N GLY A 188 3.67 -3.21 -19.58
CA GLY A 188 3.27 -3.01 -20.98
C GLY A 188 2.37 -1.80 -21.22
N GLY A 189 1.52 -1.47 -20.26
CA GLY A 189 0.53 -0.39 -20.29
C GLY A 189 0.91 0.77 -19.38
N CYS A 190 0.06 1.11 -18.41
CA CYS A 190 0.27 2.25 -17.53
C CYS A 190 0.69 1.85 -16.11
N ILE A 191 1.45 2.74 -15.47
CA ILE A 191 1.75 2.71 -14.04
C ILE A 191 1.07 3.92 -13.42
N ILE A 192 0.07 3.70 -12.58
CA ILE A 192 -0.57 4.77 -11.81
C ILE A 192 0.15 4.85 -10.47
N ASN A 193 0.76 6.01 -10.19
CA ASN A 193 1.29 6.34 -8.88
C ASN A 193 0.31 7.27 -8.16
N GLY A 194 -0.46 6.72 -7.22
CA GLY A 194 -1.36 7.48 -6.37
C GLY A 194 -0.65 7.95 -5.11
N TYR A 195 -0.30 9.23 -5.03
CA TYR A 195 0.48 9.79 -3.94
C TYR A 195 -0.34 10.79 -3.12
N CYS A 196 -0.02 10.95 -1.85
CA CYS A 196 -0.64 11.93 -0.96
C CYS A 196 0.44 12.80 -0.33
N ARG A 197 0.44 14.10 -0.68
CA ARG A 197 1.38 15.07 -0.14
C ARG A 197 1.15 15.34 1.34
N SER A 198 -0.04 15.05 1.87
CA SER A 198 -0.40 15.30 3.27
C SER A 198 -0.32 14.06 4.16
N ASP A 199 0.14 12.91 3.66
CA ASP A 199 0.28 11.69 4.47
C ASP A 199 1.35 11.88 5.55
N TRP A 200 0.88 12.25 6.74
CA TRP A 200 1.73 12.61 7.86
C TRP A 200 2.47 11.40 8.43
N LEU A 201 1.84 10.21 8.42
CA LEU A 201 2.43 9.00 8.96
C LEU A 201 3.59 8.55 8.08
N LEU A 202 3.36 8.48 6.76
CA LEU A 202 4.42 8.10 5.83
C LEU A 202 5.57 9.11 5.85
N LYS A 203 5.27 10.42 5.94
CA LYS A 203 6.29 11.47 6.16
C LYS A 203 7.06 11.26 7.46
N PHE A 204 6.36 10.99 8.56
CA PHE A 204 6.97 10.82 9.87
C PHE A 204 7.94 9.63 9.84
N LEU A 205 7.48 8.45 9.43
CA LEU A 205 8.30 7.24 9.37
C LEU A 205 9.53 7.41 8.48
N TYR A 206 9.39 7.98 7.27
CA TYR A 206 10.53 8.15 6.38
C TYR A 206 11.55 9.18 6.88
N ARG A 207 11.09 10.23 7.57
CA ARG A 207 11.98 11.24 8.16
C ARG A 207 12.71 10.72 9.39
N THR A 208 12.04 9.96 10.25
CA THR A 208 12.64 9.42 11.48
C THR A 208 13.56 8.25 11.21
N MET A 209 13.23 7.40 10.23
CA MET A 209 14.00 6.19 9.92
C MET A 209 15.18 6.43 8.95
N ASN A 210 15.47 7.68 8.57
CA ASN A 210 16.54 8.05 7.63
C ASN A 210 16.53 7.26 6.31
N LEU A 211 15.35 6.80 5.86
CA LEU A 211 15.27 5.89 4.72
C LEU A 211 15.52 6.65 3.41
N GLN A 212 14.69 7.64 3.07
CA GLN A 212 14.82 8.52 1.87
C GLN A 212 13.98 9.80 2.06
N TYR A 213 14.43 10.95 1.52
CA TYR A 213 13.66 12.21 1.56
C TYR A 213 12.52 12.26 0.54
N SER A 214 12.68 11.62 -0.63
CA SER A 214 11.66 11.58 -1.68
C SER A 214 11.11 10.16 -1.84
N VAL A 215 9.79 10.04 -1.69
CA VAL A 215 9.05 8.77 -1.62
C VAL A 215 7.88 8.83 -2.58
N ALA A 216 7.68 7.79 -3.38
CA ALA A 216 6.66 7.72 -4.42
C ALA A 216 5.23 7.88 -3.88
N GLY A 217 4.99 7.47 -2.64
CA GLY A 217 3.72 7.67 -1.94
C GLY A 217 3.46 9.12 -1.50
N LEU A 218 4.47 9.99 -1.46
CA LEU A 218 4.37 11.38 -1.02
C LEU A 218 4.50 12.38 -2.16
N GLU A 219 5.16 12.00 -3.25
CA GLU A 219 5.57 12.90 -4.34
C GLU A 219 5.39 12.23 -5.72
N PRO A 220 5.23 13.03 -6.79
CA PRO A 220 5.17 12.51 -8.15
C PRO A 220 6.53 11.96 -8.60
N ILE A 221 6.50 10.93 -9.45
CA ILE A 221 7.67 10.40 -10.14
C ILE A 221 7.77 11.09 -11.50
N GLU A 222 8.65 12.08 -11.62
CA GLU A 222 8.75 12.94 -12.81
C GLU A 222 9.88 12.52 -13.74
N ASN A 223 9.73 12.83 -15.04
CA ASN A 223 10.79 12.72 -16.05
C ASN A 223 11.39 11.30 -16.25
N VAL A 224 10.64 10.25 -15.91
CA VAL A 224 11.11 8.85 -16.06
C VAL A 224 10.56 8.17 -17.32
N SER A 225 9.22 8.17 -17.50
CA SER A 225 8.56 7.44 -18.58
C SER A 225 7.15 7.98 -18.82
N PRO A 226 6.67 8.07 -20.08
CA PRO A 226 5.30 8.49 -20.39
C PRO A 226 4.23 7.49 -19.90
N ARG A 227 4.64 6.27 -19.51
CA ARG A 227 3.74 5.25 -18.94
C ARG A 227 3.34 5.55 -17.49
N ILE A 228 4.10 6.38 -16.80
CA ILE A 228 3.87 6.70 -15.38
C ILE A 228 2.88 7.86 -15.30
N GLN A 229 1.73 7.61 -14.69
CA GLN A 229 0.67 8.57 -14.43
C GLN A 229 0.61 8.87 -12.94
N ASN A 230 1.11 10.04 -12.55
CA ASN A 230 1.03 10.50 -11.18
C ASN A 230 -0.37 11.07 -10.90
N ARG A 231 -1.03 10.60 -9.85
CA ARG A 231 -2.33 11.05 -9.39
C ARG A 231 -2.21 11.56 -7.96
N ASP A 232 -2.45 12.84 -7.76
CA ASP A 232 -2.48 13.43 -6.43
C ASP A 232 -3.81 13.08 -5.74
N LEU A 233 -3.70 12.37 -4.62
CA LEU A 233 -4.82 11.90 -3.81
C LEU A 233 -5.03 12.76 -2.56
N SER A 234 -4.29 13.86 -2.39
CA SER A 234 -4.33 14.70 -1.17
C SER A 234 -5.71 15.29 -0.86
N LEU A 235 -6.62 15.36 -1.85
CA LEU A 235 -8.01 15.78 -1.65
C LEU A 235 -8.88 14.70 -0.96
N ILE A 236 -8.55 13.43 -1.15
CA ILE A 236 -9.32 12.27 -0.67
C ILE A 236 -8.64 11.66 0.56
N VAL A 237 -7.33 11.45 0.46
CA VAL A 237 -6.46 10.83 1.46
C VAL A 237 -5.87 11.92 2.35
N LYS A 238 -6.24 11.91 3.64
CA LYS A 238 -5.66 12.79 4.67
C LYS A 238 -4.71 12.05 5.60
N SER A 239 -4.86 10.73 5.67
CA SER A 239 -4.13 9.82 6.55
C SER A 239 -3.73 8.56 5.79
N HIS A 240 -2.62 7.91 6.15
CA HIS A 240 -2.23 6.64 5.53
C HIS A 240 -3.34 5.59 5.58
N SER A 241 -4.12 5.54 6.67
CA SER A 241 -5.24 4.61 6.81
C SER A 241 -6.35 4.84 5.78
N ASP A 242 -6.47 6.04 5.21
CA ASP A 242 -7.47 6.36 4.18
C ASP A 242 -7.24 5.58 2.88
N TYR A 243 -6.01 5.11 2.60
CA TYR A 243 -5.78 4.23 1.45
C TYR A 243 -6.60 2.93 1.54
N MET A 244 -6.81 2.42 2.75
CA MET A 244 -7.65 1.25 2.99
C MET A 244 -9.13 1.66 3.13
N ASN A 245 -9.42 2.70 3.91
CA ASN A 245 -10.80 3.07 4.27
C ASN A 245 -11.58 3.73 3.13
N LYS A 246 -10.90 4.51 2.27
CA LYS A 246 -11.50 5.23 1.13
C LYS A 246 -11.08 4.64 -0.20
N LEU A 247 -10.68 3.36 -0.22
CA LEU A 247 -10.23 2.69 -1.43
C LEU A 247 -11.24 2.79 -2.59
N PRO A 248 -12.57 2.68 -2.39
CA PRO A 248 -13.55 2.87 -3.48
C PRO A 248 -13.48 4.27 -4.11
N GLU A 249 -13.39 5.32 -3.30
CA GLU A 249 -13.28 6.70 -3.78
C GLU A 249 -11.96 6.93 -4.52
N ILE A 250 -10.86 6.40 -3.99
CA ILE A 250 -9.52 6.49 -4.59
C ILE A 250 -9.51 5.79 -5.95
N LEU A 251 -10.02 4.56 -6.03
CA LEU A 251 -10.08 3.79 -7.27
C LEU A 251 -10.92 4.51 -8.33
N ASN A 252 -12.09 5.03 -7.96
CA ASN A 252 -12.92 5.81 -8.85
C ASN A 252 -12.19 7.07 -9.36
N PHE A 253 -11.52 7.81 -8.47
CA PHE A 253 -10.78 9.01 -8.81
C PHE A 253 -9.62 8.75 -9.78
N VAL A 254 -8.90 7.63 -9.62
CA VAL A 254 -7.81 7.25 -10.53
C VAL A 254 -8.29 6.53 -11.80
N GLY A 255 -9.62 6.44 -12.01
CA GLY A 255 -10.23 5.91 -13.23
C GLY A 255 -10.32 4.38 -13.27
N ILE A 256 -10.26 3.71 -12.12
CA ILE A 256 -10.38 2.26 -11.99
C ILE A 256 -11.84 1.90 -11.69
N PRO A 257 -12.47 1.01 -12.48
CA PRO A 257 -13.87 0.65 -12.28
C PRO A 257 -14.11 0.03 -10.90
N VAL A 258 -15.13 0.55 -10.21
CA VAL A 258 -15.62 0.04 -8.93
C VAL A 258 -17.08 -0.34 -9.01
N ASN A 259 -17.48 -1.35 -8.24
CA ASN A 259 -18.88 -1.71 -8.06
C ASN A 259 -19.48 -0.90 -6.90
N MET A 260 -20.36 0.04 -7.25
CA MET A 260 -21.02 0.96 -6.32
C MET A 260 -21.94 0.26 -5.32
N SER A 261 -22.35 -1.00 -5.56
CA SER A 261 -23.21 -1.75 -4.63
C SER A 261 -22.55 -2.00 -3.27
N TYR A 262 -21.20 -1.96 -3.21
CA TYR A 262 -20.42 -2.19 -2.00
C TYR A 262 -20.03 -0.91 -1.26
N ILE A 263 -20.39 0.28 -1.77
CA ILE A 263 -20.06 1.57 -1.16
C ILE A 263 -21.09 1.99 -0.11
N ASN A 264 -22.30 1.42 -0.16
CA ASN A 264 -23.44 1.76 0.70
C ASN A 264 -23.73 0.72 1.80
N GLN A 265 -22.80 -0.19 2.10
CA GLN A 265 -22.88 -1.19 3.17
C GLN A 265 -21.78 -0.94 4.20
#